data_AF-A0A9D6XKR2-F1
#
_entry.id   AF-A0A9D6XKR2-F1
#
_cell.length_a   1.000
_cell.length_b   1.000
_cell.length_c   1.000
_cell.angle_alpha   90.00
_cell.angle_beta   90.00
_cell.angle_gamma   90.00
#
_symmetry.space_group_name_H-M   'P 1'
#
loop_
_entity.id
_entity.type
_entity.pdbx_description
1 polymer ?
#
loop_
_entity_poly.entity_id
_entity_poly.type
_entity_poly.pdbx_seq_one_letter_code
_entity_poly.pdbx_strand_id
1 'polypeptide(L)'
;MTERVTGYILLIIGLIIIVFAAINVFAVFTGQAQPVQLFHFQSVSLDLGSSLGLPKSTSPATELLSARDLNQMSNIGAQLLLMGFLAGVGQKIAALGVDLLRPIVVKSKEG
;
A
#
# COMPACT_ATOMS: atom_id res chain seq x y z
N MET A 1 -31.67 17.85 9.19
CA MET A 1 -30.53 18.60 9.82
C MET A 1 -29.44 17.60 10.17
N THR A 2 -29.79 16.50 10.82
CA THR A 2 -28.90 15.39 11.18
C THR A 2 -28.19 14.76 9.98
N GLU A 3 -28.84 14.64 8.81
CA GLU A 3 -28.22 14.05 7.61
C GLU A 3 -27.01 14.85 7.12
N ARG A 4 -27.06 16.18 7.22
CA ARG A 4 -25.93 17.03 6.83
C ARG A 4 -24.76 16.86 7.80
N VAL A 5 -25.05 16.76 9.10
CA VAL A 5 -24.02 16.53 10.12
C VAL A 5 -23.35 15.17 9.90
N THR A 6 -24.14 14.11 9.67
CA THR A 6 -23.61 12.77 9.38
C THR A 6 -22.79 12.74 8.09
N GLY A 7 -23.24 13.43 7.04
CA GLY A 7 -22.51 13.57 5.78
C GLY A 7 -21.13 14.24 5.95
N TYR A 8 -21.06 15.33 6.71
CA TYR A 8 -19.78 15.98 7.03
C TYR A 8 -18.86 15.10 7.88
N ILE A 9 -19.40 14.37 8.86
CA ILE A 9 -18.61 13.44 9.69
C ILE A 9 -17.97 12.35 8.81
N LEU A 10 -18.76 11.70 7.94
CA LEU A 10 -18.28 10.67 7.01
C LEU A 10 -17.22 11.23 6.06
N LEU A 11 -17.44 12.43 5.51
CA LEU A 11 -16.48 13.08 4.63
C LEU A 11 -15.14 13.33 5.34
N ILE A 12 -15.18 13.92 6.54
CA ILE A 12 -13.97 14.24 7.32
C ILE A 12 -13.22 12.95 7.69
N ILE A 13 -13.92 11.93 8.16
CA ILE A 13 -13.30 10.64 8.51
C ILE A 13 -12.62 10.01 7.29
N GLY A 14 -13.33 9.95 6.15
CA GLY A 14 -12.76 9.42 4.90
C GLY A 14 -11.52 10.19 4.45
N LEU A 15 -11.56 11.53 4.55
CA LEU A 15 -10.43 12.39 4.22
C LEU A 15 -9.22 12.13 5.13
N ILE A 16 -9.44 12.02 6.45
CA ILE A 16 -8.37 11.72 7.41
C ILE A 16 -7.71 10.38 7.08
N ILE A 17 -8.49 9.35 6.75
CA ILE A 17 -7.95 8.02 6.38
C ILE A 17 -7.06 8.12 5.13
N ILE A 18 -7.50 8.85 4.11
CA ILE A 18 -6.72 9.05 2.87
C ILE A 18 -5.42 9.79 3.16
N VAL A 19 -5.48 10.90 3.91
CA VAL A 19 -4.29 11.69 4.26
C VAL A 19 -3.32 10.86 5.10
N PHE A 20 -3.82 10.09 6.07
CA PHE A 20 -3.01 9.21 6.89
C PHE A 20 -2.29 8.13 6.06
N ALA A 21 -3.01 7.48 5.13
CA ALA A 21 -2.43 6.50 4.22
C ALA A 21 -1.33 7.14 3.34
N ALA A 22 -1.58 8.34 2.81
CA ALA A 22 -0.60 9.06 2.00
C ALA A 22 0.67 9.42 2.78
N ILE A 23 0.54 9.91 4.01
CA ILE A 23 1.69 10.21 4.89
C ILE A 23 2.48 8.94 5.19
N ASN A 24 1.79 7.83 5.49
CA ASN A 24 2.48 6.55 5.76
C ASN A 24 3.27 6.05 4.55
N VAL A 25 2.68 6.11 3.36
CA VAL A 25 3.39 5.76 2.12
C VAL A 25 4.60 6.68 1.95
N PHE A 26 4.43 7.99 2.07
CA PHE A 26 5.53 8.94 1.94
C PHE A 26 6.66 8.70 2.96
N ALA A 27 6.33 8.37 4.21
CA ALA A 27 7.29 8.05 5.26
C ALA A 27 8.08 6.76 4.96
N VAL A 28 7.44 5.75 4.38
CA VAL A 28 8.11 4.51 3.95
C VAL A 28 9.02 4.76 2.75
N PHE A 29 8.58 5.59 1.79
CA PHE A 29 9.40 5.96 0.62
C PHE A 29 10.62 6.82 0.96
N THR A 30 10.50 7.70 1.96
CA THR A 30 11.62 8.51 2.46
C THR A 30 12.56 7.74 3.40
N GLY A 31 12.28 6.46 3.65
CA GLY A 31 13.09 5.60 4.53
C GLY A 31 12.99 5.94 6.01
N GLN A 32 12.08 6.85 6.40
CA GLN A 32 11.86 7.26 7.79
C GLN A 32 11.06 6.22 8.58
N ALA A 33 10.26 5.38 7.90
CA ALA A 33 9.52 4.28 8.49
C ALA A 33 9.86 2.96 7.80
N GLN A 34 10.03 1.88 8.58
CA GLN A 34 10.21 0.56 8.00
C GLN A 34 8.89 0.08 7.36
N PRO A 35 8.90 -0.42 6.12
CA PRO A 35 7.71 -1.01 5.51
C PRO A 35 7.22 -2.19 6.35
N VAL A 36 5.91 -2.44 6.36
CA VAL A 36 5.35 -3.61 7.04
C VAL A 36 5.97 -4.85 6.41
N GLN A 37 6.70 -5.62 7.22
CA GLN A 37 7.38 -6.83 6.78
C GLN A 37 6.34 -7.95 6.67
N LEU A 38 5.74 -8.09 5.49
CA LEU A 38 4.78 -9.14 5.18
C LEU A 38 5.45 -10.37 4.56
N PHE A 39 6.62 -10.18 3.97
CA PHE A 39 7.43 -11.22 3.37
C PHE A 39 8.78 -11.32 4.08
N HIS A 40 9.19 -12.57 4.32
CA HIS A 40 10.52 -12.95 4.77
C HIS A 40 11.05 -14.00 3.80
N PHE A 41 11.66 -13.55 2.70
CA PHE A 41 12.37 -14.46 1.81
C PHE A 41 13.68 -14.91 2.47
N GLN A 42 13.81 -16.22 2.72
CA GLN A 42 15.10 -16.82 3.07
C GLN A 42 16.03 -16.74 1.86
N SER A 43 17.30 -16.45 2.09
CA SER A 43 18.29 -16.29 1.04
C SER A 43 18.45 -17.56 0.21
N VAL A 44 18.04 -17.52 -1.06
CA VAL A 44 18.36 -18.56 -2.04
C VAL A 44 19.77 -18.29 -2.55
N SER A 45 20.78 -18.83 -1.85
CA SER A 45 22.16 -18.81 -2.32
C SER A 45 22.36 -19.89 -3.38
N LEU A 46 22.53 -19.51 -4.64
CA LEU A 46 22.88 -20.43 -5.71
C LEU A 46 24.40 -20.63 -5.73
N ASP A 47 24.87 -21.77 -5.22
CA ASP A 47 26.30 -22.10 -5.17
C ASP A 47 26.80 -22.56 -6.56
N LEU A 48 27.06 -21.58 -7.43
CA LEU A 48 27.56 -21.79 -8.79
C LEU A 48 28.94 -22.48 -8.83
N GLY A 49 29.68 -22.50 -7.71
CA GLY A 49 30.96 -23.22 -7.60
C GLY A 49 30.80 -24.72 -7.76
N SER A 50 29.68 -25.27 -7.30
CA SER A 50 29.37 -26.71 -7.42
C SER A 50 28.98 -27.14 -8.84
N SER A 51 28.48 -26.22 -9.67
CA SER A 51 28.07 -26.48 -11.06
C SER A 51 29.21 -26.31 -12.08
N LEU A 52 30.29 -25.61 -11.72
CA LEU A 52 31.44 -25.32 -12.58
C LEU A 52 32.71 -26.12 -12.21
N GLY A 53 32.63 -27.00 -11.20
CA GLY A 53 33.75 -27.87 -10.81
C GLY A 53 34.94 -27.14 -10.19
N LEU A 54 34.74 -25.92 -9.67
CA LEU A 54 35.78 -25.10 -9.06
C LEU A 54 35.90 -25.38 -7.55
N PRO A 55 37.12 -25.34 -6.97
CA PRO A 55 37.31 -25.55 -5.54
C PRO A 55 36.54 -24.50 -4.73
N LYS A 56 35.85 -24.96 -3.67
CA LYS A 56 34.99 -24.19 -2.75
C LYS A 56 35.62 -22.94 -2.10
N SER A 57 36.89 -22.66 -2.36
CA SER A 57 37.67 -21.57 -1.77
C SER A 57 37.74 -20.29 -2.61
N THR A 58 37.23 -20.29 -3.85
CA THR A 58 37.50 -19.16 -4.79
C THR A 58 36.31 -18.69 -5.62
N SER A 59 35.08 -19.11 -5.31
CA SER A 59 33.89 -18.55 -5.96
C SER A 59 33.25 -17.49 -5.06
N PRO A 60 33.25 -16.19 -5.44
CA PRO A 60 32.30 -15.28 -4.83
C PRO A 60 30.92 -15.84 -5.16
N ALA A 61 30.10 -16.08 -4.14
CA ALA A 61 28.67 -16.31 -4.33
C ALA A 61 28.13 -15.06 -5.03
N THR A 62 28.09 -15.09 -6.36
CA THR A 62 27.56 -13.98 -7.16
C THR A 62 26.06 -14.00 -6.98
N GLU A 63 25.58 -13.31 -5.94
CA GLU A 63 24.18 -13.00 -5.76
C GLU A 63 23.73 -12.12 -6.92
N LEU A 64 23.15 -12.72 -7.97
CA LEU A 64 22.61 -11.98 -9.13
C LEU A 64 21.52 -10.98 -8.70
N LEU A 65 20.86 -11.24 -7.58
CA LEU A 65 20.05 -10.30 -6.81
C LEU A 65 20.10 -10.76 -5.34
N SER A 66 20.48 -9.86 -4.42
CA SER A 66 20.50 -10.23 -3.01
C SER A 66 19.07 -10.51 -2.55
N ALA A 67 18.86 -11.58 -1.78
CA ALA A 67 17.53 -11.90 -1.23
C ALA A 67 17.00 -10.76 -0.35
N ARG A 68 17.91 -9.93 0.18
CA ARG A 68 17.60 -8.69 0.89
C ARG A 68 16.87 -7.69 0.01
N ASP A 69 17.33 -7.46 -1.21
CA ASP A 69 16.73 -6.50 -2.13
C ASP A 69 15.35 -6.98 -2.60
N LEU A 70 15.21 -8.27 -2.92
CA LEU A 70 13.89 -8.86 -3.22
C LEU A 70 12.92 -8.69 -2.06
N ASN A 71 13.37 -8.99 -0.84
CA ASN A 71 12.53 -8.87 0.35
C ASN A 71 12.10 -7.43 0.60
N GLN A 72 13.02 -6.48 0.42
CA GLN A 72 12.73 -5.06 0.56
C GLN A 72 11.74 -4.58 -0.51
N MET A 73 11.94 -4.94 -1.78
CA MET A 73 11.04 -4.59 -2.88
C MET A 73 9.64 -5.18 -2.68
N SER A 74 9.54 -6.45 -2.31
CA SER A 74 8.26 -7.11 -2.04
C SER A 74 7.53 -6.49 -0.85
N ASN A 75 8.24 -6.15 0.24
CA ASN A 75 7.63 -5.51 1.41
C ASN A 75 7.16 -4.08 1.12
N ILE A 76 7.90 -3.30 0.34
CA ILE A 76 7.45 -1.97 -0.12
C ILE A 76 6.23 -2.10 -1.03
N GLY A 77 6.24 -3.05 -1.97
CA GLY A 77 5.11 -3.32 -2.85
C GLY A 77 3.86 -3.74 -2.09
N ALA A 78 4.01 -4.59 -1.08
CA ALA A 78 2.92 -5.03 -0.21
C ALA A 78 2.35 -3.88 0.63
N GLN A 79 3.22 -3.04 1.18
CA GLN A 79 2.85 -1.83 1.92
C GLN A 79 2.05 -0.85 1.03
N LEU A 80 2.49 -0.65 -0.21
CA LEU A 80 1.79 0.16 -1.20
C LEU A 80 0.40 -0.38 -1.50
N LEU A 81 0.27 -1.69 -1.70
CA LEU A 81 -1.02 -2.32 -1.92
C LEU A 81 -1.95 -2.17 -0.71
N LEU A 82 -1.43 -2.40 0.49
CA LEU A 82 -2.19 -2.28 1.73
C LEU A 82 -2.68 -0.85 1.94
N MET A 83 -1.79 0.14 1.84
CA MET A 83 -2.13 1.55 2.00
C MET A 83 -3.00 2.06 0.85
N GLY A 84 -2.82 1.56 -0.37
CA GLY A 84 -3.68 1.84 -1.52
C GLY A 84 -5.10 1.30 -1.31
N PHE A 85 -5.24 0.09 -0.78
CA PHE A 85 -6.53 -0.46 -0.38
C PHE A 85 -7.18 0.39 0.72
N LEU A 86 -6.42 0.77 1.75
CA LEU A 86 -6.90 1.61 2.85
C LEU A 86 -7.37 2.99 2.36
N ALA A 87 -6.60 3.62 1.46
CA ALA A 87 -6.99 4.87 0.80
C ALA A 87 -8.28 4.68 -0.02
N GLY A 88 -8.44 3.55 -0.71
CA GLY A 88 -9.67 3.19 -1.42
C GLY A 88 -10.89 3.08 -0.49
N VAL A 89 -10.73 2.47 0.69
CA VAL A 89 -11.78 2.44 1.73
C VAL A 89 -12.11 3.86 2.20
N GLY A 90 -11.11 4.69 2.49
CA GLY A 90 -11.31 6.10 2.85
C GLY A 90 -12.07 6.87 1.77
N GLN A 91 -11.78 6.63 0.50
CA GLN A 91 -12.47 7.25 -0.63
C GLN A 91 -13.93 6.80 -0.77
N LYS A 92 -14.25 5.53 -0.46
CA LYS A 92 -15.64 5.04 -0.39
C LYS A 92 -16.40 5.71 0.76
N ILE A 93 -15.80 5.84 1.93
CA ILE A 93 -16.41 6.50 3.09
C ILE A 93 -16.68 7.99 2.78
N ALA A 94 -15.70 8.68 2.19
CA ALA A 94 -15.86 10.08 1.80
C ALA A 94 -16.95 10.26 0.74
N ALA A 95 -17.04 9.36 -0.25
CA ALA A 95 -18.07 9.39 -1.27
C ALA A 95 -19.48 9.28 -0.66
N LEU A 96 -19.69 8.38 0.30
CA LEU A 96 -20.96 8.28 1.04
C LEU A 96 -21.30 9.59 1.76
N GLY A 97 -20.30 10.24 2.36
CA GLY A 97 -20.48 11.55 2.99
C GLY A 97 -20.93 12.63 2.00
N VAL A 98 -20.32 12.68 0.82
CA VAL A 98 -20.68 13.62 -0.25
C VAL A 98 -22.07 13.34 -0.81
N ASP A 99 -22.42 12.08 -1.00
CA ASP A 99 -23.73 11.67 -1.53
C ASP A 99 -24.87 12.05 -0.58
N LEU A 100 -24.66 11.97 0.73
CA LEU A 100 -25.62 12.43 1.75
C LEU A 100 -25.78 13.96 1.78
N LEU A 101 -24.74 14.70 1.40
CA LEU A 101 -24.78 16.16 1.31
C LEU A 101 -25.43 16.66 0.02
N ARG A 102 -25.50 15.82 -1.02
CA ARG A 102 -26.03 16.19 -2.33
C ARG A 102 -27.57 16.14 -2.32
N PRO A 103 -28.26 17.23 -2.68
CA PRO A 103 -29.72 17.22 -2.76
C PRO A 103 -30.19 16.35 -3.93
N ILE A 104 -31.14 15.43 -3.66
CA ILE A 104 -31.78 14.62 -4.71
C ILE A 104 -32.84 15.48 -5.40
N VAL A 105 -32.49 16.06 -6.55
CA VAL A 105 -33.46 16.77 -7.40
C VAL A 105 -34.08 15.76 -8.35
N VAL A 106 -35.27 15.27 -8.00
CA VAL A 106 -36.04 14.38 -8.88
C VAL A 106 -36.70 15.25 -9.96
N LYS A 107 -36.20 15.18 -11.20
CA LYS A 107 -36.95 15.71 -12.34
C LYS A 107 -38.04 14.70 -12.68
N SER A 108 -39.24 14.89 -12.15
CA SER A 108 -40.41 14.16 -12.62
C SER A 108 -40.68 14.57 -14.07
N LYS A 109 -40.66 13.62 -15.01
CA LYS A 109 -41.30 13.83 -16.30
C LYS A 109 -42.80 13.70 -16.03
N GLU A 110 -43.50 14.82 -15.96
CA GLU A 110 -44.96 14.84 -16.10
C GLU A 110 -45.32 14.17 -17.44
N GLY A 111 -46.36 13.33 -17.38
CA GLY A 111 -46.80 12.44 -18.46
C GLY A 111 -47.47 13.14 -19.62
#